data_AF-A0A6I1JIC5-F1
#
_entry.id   AF-A0A6I1JIC5-F1
#
_cell.length_a   1.000
_cell.length_b   1.000
_cell.length_c   1.000
_cell.angle_alpha   90.00
_cell.angle_beta   90.00
_cell.angle_gamma   90.00
#
_symmetry.space_group_name_H-M   'P 1'
#
loop_
_entity.id
_entity.type
_entity.pdbx_description
1 polymer ?
#
loop_
_entity_poly.entity_id
_entity_poly.type
_entity_poly.pdbx_seq_one_letter_code
_entity_poly.pdbx_strand_id
1 'polypeptide(L)'
;MADQIKLLESDCTGAEFVLRVMEYLDNVAVALILNSNLPTNATAGGSYALADVQADSLESTVLYDRGLLEETLTRDLVGLVWRLNLPTLHALGLRPTWMPSFRIVSRRRKDLAVLNAAQMAKLPLVRAEVYELLEFTPPVDGDETISWEAPPVEVTP
;
A
#
# COMPACT_ATOMS: atom_id res chain seq x y z
N MET A 1 28.48 67.77 -5.18
CA MET A 1 27.10 67.27 -5.08
C MET A 1 27.18 65.78 -5.34
N ALA A 2 27.17 64.97 -4.28
CA ALA A 2 27.41 63.53 -4.38
C ALA A 2 26.08 62.83 -4.70
N ASP A 3 26.08 62.00 -5.74
CA ASP A 3 24.92 61.23 -6.19
C ASP A 3 24.69 60.05 -5.24
N GLN A 4 23.47 59.90 -4.72
CA GLN A 4 23.13 58.84 -3.77
C GLN A 4 22.60 57.62 -4.53
N ILE A 5 23.46 56.61 -4.68
CA ILE A 5 23.06 55.30 -5.21
C ILE A 5 22.35 54.53 -4.09
N LYS A 6 21.05 54.28 -4.25
CA LYS A 6 20.29 53.38 -3.38
C LYS A 6 20.25 51.99 -4.00
N LEU A 7 20.92 51.03 -3.37
CA LEU A 7 20.72 49.61 -3.64
C LEU A 7 19.37 49.20 -3.03
N LEU A 8 18.42 48.87 -3.89
CA LEU A 8 17.20 48.18 -3.49
C LEU A 8 17.53 46.69 -3.39
N GLU A 9 17.73 46.21 -2.17
CA GLU A 9 17.72 44.78 -1.90
C GLU A 9 16.28 44.27 -2.09
N SER A 10 16.12 43.30 -2.99
CA SER A 10 14.82 42.70 -3.27
C SER A 10 14.58 41.60 -2.24
N ASP A 11 13.60 41.79 -1.38
CA ASP A 11 13.09 40.72 -0.52
C ASP A 11 12.43 39.68 -1.43
N CYS A 12 13.11 38.57 -1.72
CA CYS A 12 12.71 37.49 -2.64
C CYS A 12 11.36 36.80 -2.33
N THR A 13 10.55 37.37 -1.43
CA THR A 13 9.19 36.99 -1.04
C THR A 13 8.26 36.67 -2.20
N GLY A 14 8.34 37.41 -3.32
CA GLY A 14 7.54 37.13 -4.52
C GLY A 14 7.93 35.82 -5.20
N ALA A 15 9.23 35.51 -5.26
CA ALA A 15 9.72 34.24 -5.80
C ALA A 15 9.38 33.07 -4.86
N GLU A 16 9.49 33.26 -3.55
CA GLU A 16 9.07 32.27 -2.56
C GLU A 16 7.57 31.94 -2.67
N PHE A 17 6.73 32.94 -2.89
CA PHE A 17 5.29 32.73 -3.10
C PHE A 17 5.03 31.90 -4.37
N VAL A 18 5.69 32.23 -5.49
CA VAL A 18 5.52 31.49 -6.74
C VAL A 18 5.97 30.03 -6.59
N LEU A 19 7.10 29.79 -5.91
CA LEU A 19 7.58 28.44 -5.63
C LEU A 19 6.57 27.64 -4.79
N ARG A 20 5.99 28.24 -3.74
CA ARG A 20 4.96 27.58 -2.93
C ARG A 20 3.70 27.25 -3.73
N VAL A 21 3.30 28.12 -4.65
CA VAL A 21 2.15 27.86 -5.54
C VAL A 21 2.47 26.70 -6.49
N MET A 22 3.68 26.64 -7.05
CA MET A 22 4.11 25.53 -7.90
C MET A 22 4.10 24.21 -7.12
N GLU A 23 4.70 24.17 -5.93
CA GLU A 23 4.69 22.99 -5.07
C GLU A 23 3.26 22.54 -4.72
N TYR A 24 2.36 23.49 -4.43
CA TYR A 24 0.96 23.16 -4.19
C TYR A 24 0.28 22.53 -5.41
N LEU A 25 0.47 23.10 -6.60
CA LEU A 25 -0.15 22.61 -7.82
C LEU A 25 0.37 21.21 -8.21
N ASP A 26 1.66 20.95 -8.04
CA ASP A 26 2.24 19.63 -8.27
C ASP A 26 1.65 18.58 -7.31
N ASN A 27 1.49 18.92 -6.04
CA ASN A 27 0.85 18.04 -5.06
C ASN A 27 -0.64 17.79 -5.38
N VAL A 28 -1.35 18.80 -5.90
CA VAL A 28 -2.74 18.66 -6.37
C VAL A 28 -2.82 17.76 -7.59
N ALA A 29 -1.89 17.87 -8.55
CA ALA A 29 -1.86 16.99 -9.71
C ALA A 29 -1.70 15.51 -9.31
N VAL A 30 -0.78 15.22 -8.38
CA VAL A 30 -0.60 13.88 -7.82
C VAL A 30 -1.86 13.41 -7.09
N ALA A 31 -2.48 14.27 -6.28
CA ALA A 31 -3.72 13.94 -5.58
C ALA A 31 -4.87 13.62 -6.54
N LEU A 32 -5.04 14.40 -7.61
CA LEU A 32 -6.06 14.14 -8.62
C LEU A 32 -5.81 12.84 -9.39
N ILE A 33 -4.56 12.55 -9.75
CA ILE A 33 -4.19 11.30 -10.44
C ILE A 33 -4.48 10.08 -9.56
N LEU A 34 -4.14 10.17 -8.27
CA LEU A 34 -4.36 9.09 -7.31
C LEU A 34 -5.78 9.08 -6.73
N ASN A 35 -6.63 10.04 -7.15
CA ASN A 35 -7.95 10.28 -6.58
C ASN A 35 -7.91 10.38 -5.04
N SER A 36 -6.86 10.99 -4.48
CA SER A 36 -6.72 11.22 -3.05
C SER A 36 -7.42 12.51 -2.65
N ASN A 37 -8.07 12.50 -1.48
CA ASN A 37 -8.85 13.66 -1.02
C ASN A 37 -8.00 14.87 -0.61
N LEU A 38 -6.67 14.72 -0.43
CA LEU A 38 -5.78 15.82 0.00
C LEU A 38 -4.43 15.82 -0.73
N PRO A 39 -3.95 16.99 -1.19
CA PRO A 39 -2.60 17.20 -1.70
C PRO A 39 -1.62 17.37 -0.53
N THR A 40 -1.34 16.31 0.21
CA THR A 40 -0.37 16.37 1.31
C THR A 40 0.70 15.31 1.15
N ASN A 41 1.89 15.73 0.72
CA ASN A 41 3.12 15.05 1.11
C ASN A 41 3.22 15.18 2.63
N ALA A 42 2.86 14.12 3.37
CA ALA A 42 2.94 14.11 4.83
C ALA A 42 4.42 14.02 5.26
N THR A 43 5.16 15.12 5.16
CA THR A 43 6.54 15.25 5.66
C THR A 43 6.62 15.78 7.08
N ALA A 44 5.54 16.28 7.67
CA ALA A 44 5.49 16.75 9.05
C ALA A 44 4.36 16.07 9.82
N GLY A 45 4.72 15.33 10.87
CA GLY A 45 3.81 14.52 11.68
C GLY A 45 2.55 15.27 12.11
N GLY A 46 1.39 14.78 11.68
CA GLY A 46 0.11 15.36 12.06
C GLY A 46 -1.05 14.60 11.45
N SER A 47 -1.79 13.89 12.31
CA SER A 47 -3.05 13.17 12.06
C SER A 47 -2.93 11.76 11.46
N TYR A 48 -2.75 10.77 12.33
CA TYR A 48 -2.96 9.35 12.02
C TYR A 48 -4.34 9.09 11.37
N ALA A 49 -5.38 9.79 11.83
CA ALA A 49 -6.72 9.70 11.24
C ALA A 49 -6.78 10.14 9.76
N LEU A 50 -5.92 11.07 9.35
CA LEU A 50 -5.83 11.48 7.95
C LEU A 50 -5.14 10.40 7.10
N ALA A 51 -4.10 9.76 7.63
CA ALA A 51 -3.39 8.68 6.97
C ALA A 51 -4.31 7.47 6.74
N ASP A 52 -5.16 7.13 7.72
CA ASP A 52 -6.11 6.01 7.60
C ASP A 52 -7.15 6.27 6.50
N VAL A 53 -7.75 7.47 6.46
CA VAL A 53 -8.73 7.83 5.42
C VAL A 53 -8.10 7.84 4.01
N GLN A 54 -6.84 8.26 3.90
CA GLN A 54 -6.11 8.21 2.64
C GLN A 54 -5.77 6.78 2.24
N ALA A 55 -5.34 5.94 3.18
CA ALA A 55 -5.05 4.54 2.93
C ALA A 55 -6.30 3.78 2.43
N ASP A 56 -7.45 4.00 3.07
CA ASP A 56 -8.72 3.39 2.67
C ASP A 56 -9.17 3.85 1.26
N SER A 57 -9.04 5.15 0.97
CA SER A 57 -9.43 5.71 -0.33
C SER A 57 -8.53 5.19 -1.46
N LEU A 58 -7.21 5.11 -1.21
CA LEU A 58 -6.25 4.55 -2.15
C LEU A 58 -6.45 3.04 -2.33
N GLU A 59 -6.72 2.30 -1.26
CA GLU A 59 -7.03 0.86 -1.36
C GLU A 59 -8.26 0.63 -2.23
N SER A 60 -9.31 1.45 -2.08
CA SER A 60 -10.51 1.35 -2.90
C SER A 60 -10.23 1.57 -4.39
N THR A 61 -9.46 2.61 -4.74
CA THR A 61 -9.06 2.89 -6.13
C THR A 61 -8.21 1.76 -6.70
N VAL A 62 -7.23 1.27 -5.94
CA VAL A 62 -6.37 0.15 -6.36
C VAL A 62 -7.18 -1.14 -6.57
N LEU A 63 -8.18 -1.40 -5.72
CA LEU A 63 -9.07 -2.55 -5.89
C LEU A 63 -9.94 -2.42 -7.15
N TYR A 64 -10.41 -1.21 -7.44
CA TYR A 64 -11.17 -0.94 -8.67
C TYR A 64 -10.32 -1.17 -9.93
N ASP A 65 -9.11 -0.60 -9.97
CA ASP A 65 -8.17 -0.78 -11.09
C ASP A 65 -7.77 -2.25 -11.28
N ARG A 66 -7.60 -2.99 -10.18
CA ARG A 66 -7.38 -4.44 -10.22
C ARG A 66 -8.56 -5.17 -10.85
N GLY A 67 -9.80 -4.82 -10.48
CA GLY A 67 -10.99 -5.41 -11.07
C GLY A 67 -11.07 -5.19 -12.58
N LEU A 68 -10.80 -3.97 -13.04
CA LEU A 68 -10.74 -3.66 -14.48
C LEU A 68 -9.66 -4.44 -15.22
N LEU A 69 -8.48 -4.59 -14.59
CA LEU A 69 -7.38 -5.37 -15.15
C LEU A 69 -7.73 -6.86 -15.22
N GLU A 70 -8.37 -7.42 -14.19
CA GLU A 70 -8.87 -8.80 -14.16
C GLU A 70 -9.87 -9.07 -15.27
N GLU A 71 -10.84 -8.16 -15.46
CA GLU A 71 -11.82 -8.25 -16.53
C GLU A 71 -11.14 -8.25 -17.90
N THR A 72 -10.23 -7.29 -18.12
CA THR A 72 -9.54 -7.13 -19.40
C THR A 72 -8.67 -8.34 -19.73
N LEU A 73 -7.87 -8.82 -18.77
CA LEU A 73 -7.04 -10.01 -18.95
C LEU A 73 -7.87 -11.27 -19.14
N THR A 74 -8.98 -11.41 -18.42
CA THR A 74 -9.89 -12.55 -18.57
C THR A 74 -10.55 -12.55 -19.95
N ARG A 75 -11.06 -11.41 -20.40
CA ARG A 75 -11.76 -11.29 -21.69
C ARG A 75 -10.79 -11.49 -22.86
N ASP A 76 -9.66 -10.81 -22.82
CA ASP A 76 -8.80 -10.67 -23.99
C ASP A 76 -7.74 -11.78 -24.03
N LEU A 77 -6.90 -11.88 -22.99
CA LEU A 77 -5.82 -12.87 -22.97
C LEU A 77 -6.37 -14.28 -22.76
N VAL A 78 -7.08 -14.51 -21.65
CA VAL A 78 -7.60 -15.84 -21.32
C VAL A 78 -8.65 -16.25 -22.34
N GLY A 79 -9.54 -15.34 -22.75
CA GLY A 79 -10.53 -15.60 -23.78
C GLY A 79 -9.95 -15.91 -25.16
N LEU A 80 -8.84 -15.30 -25.56
CA LEU A 80 -8.16 -15.64 -26.81
C LEU A 80 -7.52 -17.03 -26.73
N VAL A 81 -6.77 -17.32 -25.66
CA VAL A 81 -6.18 -18.65 -25.45
C VAL A 81 -7.26 -19.73 -25.42
N TRP A 82 -8.37 -19.46 -24.75
CA TRP A 82 -9.51 -20.37 -24.68
C TRP A 82 -10.08 -20.68 -26.05
N ARG A 83 -10.48 -19.64 -26.81
CA ARG A 83 -11.12 -19.80 -28.12
C ARG A 83 -10.24 -20.53 -29.13
N LEU A 84 -8.93 -20.23 -29.14
CA LEU A 84 -7.99 -20.88 -30.05
C LEU A 84 -7.74 -22.35 -29.71
N ASN A 85 -7.80 -22.73 -28.43
CA ASN A 85 -7.54 -24.10 -27.99
C ASN A 85 -8.82 -24.94 -27.81
N LEU A 86 -10.00 -24.33 -27.81
CA LEU A 86 -11.27 -25.03 -27.61
C LEU A 86 -11.48 -26.21 -28.57
N PRO A 87 -11.17 -26.11 -29.89
CA PRO A 87 -11.28 -27.25 -30.79
C PRO A 87 -10.34 -28.40 -30.40
N THR A 88 -9.11 -28.08 -30.01
CA THR A 88 -8.10 -29.06 -29.57
C THR A 88 -8.51 -29.74 -28.27
N LEU A 89 -9.00 -28.96 -27.29
CA LEU A 89 -9.53 -29.49 -26.04
C LEU A 89 -10.70 -30.45 -26.31
N HIS A 90 -11.63 -30.06 -27.20
CA HIS A 90 -12.74 -30.92 -27.58
C HIS A 90 -12.28 -32.21 -28.27
N ALA A 91 -11.26 -32.14 -29.13
CA ALA A 91 -10.66 -33.32 -29.77
C ALA A 91 -9.99 -34.27 -28.77
N LEU A 92 -9.44 -33.72 -27.67
CA LEU A 92 -8.89 -34.49 -26.56
C LEU A 92 -9.97 -35.07 -25.62
N GLY A 93 -11.25 -34.84 -25.91
CA GLY A 93 -12.36 -35.26 -25.04
C GLY A 93 -12.54 -34.37 -23.81
N LEU A 94 -11.73 -33.33 -23.65
CA LEU A 94 -11.89 -32.31 -22.63
C LEU A 94 -12.97 -31.34 -23.12
N ARG A 95 -14.19 -31.49 -22.58
CA ARG A 95 -15.30 -30.55 -22.81
C ARG A 95 -15.46 -29.65 -21.60
N PRO A 96 -14.61 -28.63 -21.44
CA PRO A 96 -14.76 -27.72 -20.33
C PRO A 96 -16.07 -26.94 -20.46
N THR A 97 -16.78 -26.85 -19.34
CA THR A 97 -18.12 -26.23 -19.27
C THR A 97 -18.03 -24.70 -19.23
N TRP A 98 -16.94 -24.15 -18.70
CA TRP A 98 -16.74 -22.71 -18.54
C TRP A 98 -15.29 -22.29 -18.83
N MET A 99 -15.14 -21.07 -19.34
CA MET A 99 -13.85 -20.43 -19.54
C MET A 99 -13.22 -20.07 -18.19
N PRO A 100 -11.92 -20.31 -17.98
CA PRO A 100 -11.24 -19.87 -16.78
C PRO A 100 -11.18 -18.34 -16.69
N SER A 101 -11.12 -17.80 -15.47
CA SER A 101 -10.95 -16.37 -15.20
C SER A 101 -9.59 -16.07 -14.60
N PHE A 102 -8.99 -14.95 -14.96
CA PHE A 102 -7.81 -14.41 -14.30
C PHE A 102 -8.24 -13.63 -13.05
N ARG A 103 -7.55 -13.85 -11.92
CA ARG A 103 -7.79 -13.14 -10.65
C ARG A 103 -6.49 -12.71 -10.01
N ILE A 104 -6.44 -11.49 -9.51
CA ILE A 104 -5.32 -10.92 -8.77
C ILE A 104 -5.60 -11.13 -7.29
N VAL A 105 -4.81 -12.00 -6.65
CA VAL A 105 -4.98 -12.27 -5.22
C VAL A 105 -4.46 -11.07 -4.43
N SER A 106 -5.34 -10.37 -3.72
CA SER A 106 -4.95 -9.31 -2.79
C SER A 106 -4.38 -9.92 -1.51
N ARG A 107 -3.06 -9.86 -1.33
CA ARG A 107 -2.44 -10.12 -0.03
C ARG A 107 -2.50 -8.81 0.77
N ARG A 108 -3.45 -8.69 1.70
CA ARG A 108 -3.40 -7.61 2.69
C ARG A 108 -2.16 -7.80 3.55
N ARG A 109 -1.35 -6.76 3.70
CA ARG A 109 -0.25 -6.75 4.65
C ARG A 109 -0.88 -6.90 6.04
N LYS A 110 -0.60 -8.01 6.72
CA LYS A 110 -1.11 -8.27 8.07
C LYS A 110 -0.41 -7.32 9.03
N ASP A 111 -1.19 -6.52 9.77
CA ASP A 111 -0.63 -5.52 10.69
C ASP A 111 -0.01 -6.18 11.92
N LEU A 112 1.31 -6.14 11.99
CA LEU A 112 2.10 -6.57 13.15
C LEU A 112 1.76 -5.74 14.42
N ALA A 113 1.15 -4.57 14.25
CA ALA A 113 0.69 -3.72 15.34
C ALA A 113 -0.41 -4.40 16.18
N VAL A 114 -1.28 -5.19 15.57
CA VAL A 114 -2.34 -5.94 16.26
C VAL A 114 -1.74 -7.02 17.16
N LEU A 115 -0.67 -7.68 16.68
CA LEU A 115 0.06 -8.69 17.45
C LEU A 115 0.72 -8.06 18.69
N ASN A 116 1.40 -6.92 18.51
CA ASN A 116 2.04 -6.20 19.62
C ASN A 116 1.01 -5.70 20.64
N ALA A 117 -0.13 -5.16 20.19
CA ALA A 117 -1.21 -4.72 21.08
C ALA A 117 -1.80 -5.90 21.87
N ALA A 118 -2.00 -7.06 21.23
CA ALA A 118 -2.48 -8.26 21.90
C ALA A 118 -1.48 -8.81 22.93
N GLN A 119 -0.18 -8.73 22.64
CA GLN A 119 0.89 -9.09 23.58
C GLN A 119 0.91 -8.14 24.80
N MET A 120 0.78 -6.83 24.59
CA MET A 120 0.69 -5.86 25.68
C MET A 120 -0.56 -6.05 26.55
N ALA A 121 -1.68 -6.43 25.93
CA ALA A 121 -2.94 -6.75 26.61
C ALA A 121 -2.95 -8.14 27.29
N LYS A 122 -1.88 -8.93 27.18
CA LYS A 122 -1.75 -10.30 27.71
C LYS A 122 -2.90 -11.22 27.31
N LEU A 123 -3.40 -11.06 26.08
CA LEU A 123 -4.44 -11.93 25.54
C LEU A 123 -3.85 -13.31 25.22
N PRO A 124 -4.58 -14.40 25.50
CA PRO A 124 -4.15 -15.73 25.07
C PRO A 124 -4.23 -15.81 23.54
N LEU A 125 -3.10 -16.04 22.89
CA LEU A 125 -3.00 -16.17 21.44
C LEU A 125 -2.76 -17.62 21.04
N VAL A 126 -3.40 -18.06 19.95
CA VAL A 126 -3.19 -19.40 19.40
C VAL A 126 -1.85 -19.40 18.64
N ARG A 127 -0.94 -20.29 19.04
CA ARG A 127 0.41 -20.39 18.44
C ARG A 127 0.34 -20.51 16.91
N ALA A 128 -0.50 -21.40 16.38
CA ALA A 128 -0.64 -21.61 14.94
C ALA A 128 -1.06 -20.32 14.19
N GLU A 129 -2.02 -19.58 14.74
CA GLU A 129 -2.52 -18.34 14.12
C GLU A 129 -1.47 -17.23 14.13
N VAL A 130 -0.64 -17.15 15.17
CA VAL A 130 0.46 -16.18 15.26
C VAL A 130 1.54 -16.47 14.21
N TYR A 131 1.94 -17.72 14.08
CA TYR A 131 2.94 -18.13 13.08
C TYR A 131 2.40 -17.96 11.65
N GLU A 132 1.11 -18.25 11.41
CA GLU A 132 0.44 -17.98 10.13
C GLU A 132 0.31 -16.47 9.85
N LEU A 133 0.12 -15.65 10.87
CA LEU A 133 0.08 -14.19 10.75
C LEU A 133 1.45 -13.62 10.36
N LEU A 134 2.52 -14.16 10.95
CA LEU A 134 3.90 -13.77 10.72
C LEU A 134 4.53 -14.40 9.46
N GLU A 135 3.79 -15.27 8.77
CA GLU A 135 4.28 -16.08 7.65
C GLU A 135 5.53 -16.93 8.01
N PHE A 136 5.65 -17.35 9.27
CA PHE A 136 6.71 -18.23 9.74
C PHE A 136 6.20 -19.64 10.01
N THR A 137 7.10 -20.62 9.87
CA THR A 137 6.82 -22.00 10.26
C THR A 137 7.01 -22.14 11.78
N PRO A 138 6.09 -22.78 12.50
CA PRO A 138 6.30 -23.05 13.92
C PRO A 138 7.52 -23.97 14.09
N PRO A 139 8.42 -23.68 15.05
CA PRO A 139 9.58 -24.53 15.27
C PRO A 139 9.14 -25.90 15.77
N VAL A 140 9.73 -26.94 15.20
CA VAL A 140 9.55 -28.36 15.57
C VAL A 140 10.63 -28.75 16.58
N ASP A 141 10.37 -29.75 17.42
CA ASP A 141 11.36 -30.29 18.36
C ASP A 141 12.60 -30.77 17.57
N GLY A 142 13.70 -30.01 17.68
CA GLY A 142 14.97 -30.27 16.98
C GLY A 142 15.46 -29.13 16.08
N ASP A 143 14.65 -28.10 15.83
CA ASP A 143 15.07 -26.95 15.02
C ASP A 143 15.98 -25.99 15.81
N GLU A 144 17.03 -25.48 15.14
CA GLU A 144 17.89 -24.42 15.71
C GLU A 144 17.13 -23.09 15.75
N THR A 145 16.59 -22.74 16.92
CA THR A 145 15.92 -21.45 17.16
C THR A 145 16.88 -20.39 17.71
N ILE A 146 16.88 -19.20 17.11
CA ILE A 146 17.63 -18.04 17.61
C ILE A 146 16.71 -17.26 18.58
N SER A 147 17.05 -17.31 19.87
CA SER A 147 16.37 -16.55 20.93
C SER A 147 17.05 -15.20 21.12
N TRP A 148 16.32 -14.12 20.89
CA TRP A 148 16.72 -12.78 21.31
C TRP A 148 15.99 -12.48 22.62
N GLU A 149 16.72 -12.38 23.74
CA GLU A 149 16.14 -11.90 24.99
C GLU A 149 15.69 -10.45 24.79
N ALA A 150 14.40 -10.17 25.05
CA ALA A 150 13.88 -8.81 25.01
C ALA A 150 14.59 -7.97 26.09
N PRO A 151 15.01 -6.72 25.79
CA PRO A 151 15.57 -5.85 26.81
C PRO A 151 14.54 -5.64 27.93
N PRO A 152 14.97 -5.69 29.21
CA PRO A 152 14.07 -5.51 30.34
C PRO A 152 13.40 -4.14 30.24
N VAL A 153 12.06 -4.13 30.28
CA VAL A 153 11.29 -2.90 30.40
C VAL A 153 11.51 -2.37 31.81
N GLU A 154 12.41 -1.40 31.95
CA GLU A 154 12.55 -0.63 33.19
C GLU A 154 11.26 0.14 33.45
N VAL A 155 10.44 -0.38 34.38
CA VAL A 155 9.32 0.34 34.96
C VAL A 155 9.92 1.28 36.00
N THR A 156 10.16 2.54 35.61
CA THR A 156 10.46 3.59 36.60
C THR A 156 9.18 3.94 37.39
N PRO A 157 9.28 4.09 38.72
CA PRO A 157 8.14 4.31 39.62
C PRO A 157 7.48 5.68 39.49
#